data_AF-U7KVJ2-F1
#
_entry.id   AF-U7KVJ2-F1
#
_cell.length_a   1.000
_cell.length_b   1.000
_cell.length_c   1.000
_cell.angle_alpha   90.00
_cell.angle_beta   90.00
_cell.angle_gamma   90.00
#
_symmetry.space_group_name_H-M   'P 1'
#
loop_
_entity.id
_entity.type
_entity.pdbx_description
1 polymer ?
#
loop_
_entity_poly.entity_id
_entity_poly.type
_entity_poly.pdbx_seq_one_letter_code
_entity_poly.pdbx_strand_id
1 'polypeptide(L)' 'MKRTDELTTQQAADLLNVSRPRVIELMDEGALEGHTEYAHRHLYASSVQGYKRQRDLEQRAAADELAVLSDEMGLYE' A
#
# COMPACT_ATOMS: atom_id res chain seq x y z
N MET A 1 20.16 11.47 12.38
CA MET A 1 19.51 12.52 11.57
C MET A 1 18.57 11.81 10.61
N LYS A 2 17.24 11.90 10.79
CA LYS A 2 16.28 11.26 9.88
C LYS A 2 16.54 11.83 8.48
N ARG A 3 16.82 10.98 7.49
CA ARG A 3 16.73 11.41 6.09
C ARG A 3 15.27 11.77 5.86
N THR A 4 15.00 12.98 5.38
CA THR A 4 13.65 13.55 5.26
C THR A 4 12.72 12.69 4.40
N ASP A 5 13.28 11.78 3.60
CA ASP A 5 12.58 10.94 2.63
C ASP A 5 12.25 9.52 3.15
N GLU A 6 12.38 9.28 4.45
CA GLU A 6 12.16 7.97 5.06
C GLU A 6 11.01 7.94 6.07
N LEU A 7 10.22 6.87 5.99
CA LEU A 7 9.05 6.62 6.81
C LEU A 7 9.34 5.48 7.78
N THR A 8 8.83 5.60 9.02
CA THR A 8 8.77 4.43 9.89
C THR A 8 7.69 3.47 9.38
N THR A 9 7.77 2.21 9.79
CA THR A 9 6.70 1.23 9.50
C THR A 9 5.32 1.68 9.98
N GLN A 10 5.24 2.47 11.07
CA GLN A 10 3.98 3.04 11.52
C GLN A 10 3.49 4.15 10.58
N GLN A 11 4.36 5.10 10.19
CA GLN A 11 3.97 6.17 9.26
C GLN A 11 3.51 5.61 7.90
N ALA A 12 4.17 4.55 7.41
CA ALA A 12 3.74 3.85 6.20
C ALA A 12 2.40 3.13 6.39
N ALA A 13 2.17 2.51 7.56
CA ALA A 13 0.90 1.85 7.87
C ALA A 13 -0.28 2.83 7.84
N ASP A 14 -0.09 3.99 8.46
CA ASP A 14 -1.08 5.07 8.48
C ASP A 14 -1.37 5.58 7.05
N LEU A 15 -0.35 5.76 6.22
CA LEU A 15 -0.50 6.21 4.82
C LEU A 15 -1.16 5.19 3.90
N LEU A 16 -0.87 3.91 4.11
CA LEU A 16 -1.44 2.80 3.33
C LEU A 16 -2.81 2.34 3.87
N ASN A 17 -3.23 2.87 5.01
CA ASN A 17 -4.43 2.47 5.74
C ASN A 17 -4.46 0.94 5.99
N VAL A 18 -3.35 0.41 6.47
CA VAL A 18 -3.17 -1.01 6.82
C VAL A 18 -2.56 -1.15 8.21
N SER A 19 -2.50 -2.37 8.73
CA SER A 19 -1.81 -2.63 9.99
C SER A 19 -0.29 -2.55 9.83
N ARG A 20 0.42 -2.15 10.89
CA ARG A 20 1.89 -2.17 10.91
C ARG A 20 2.48 -3.56 10.61
N PRO A 21 1.93 -4.69 11.12
CA PRO A 21 2.38 -6.02 10.71
C PRO A 21 2.31 -6.24 9.19
N ARG A 22 1.26 -5.76 8.52
CA ARG A 22 1.16 -5.87 7.05
C ARG A 22 2.25 -5.08 6.33
N VAL A 23 2.64 -3.92 6.86
CA VAL A 23 3.77 -3.15 6.30
C VAL A 23 5.10 -3.91 6.43
N ILE A 24 5.30 -4.61 7.54
CA ILE A 24 6.50 -5.43 7.75
C ILE A 24 6.52 -6.60 6.78
N GLU A 25 5.38 -7.28 6.63
CA GLU A 25 5.21 -8.37 5.66
C GLU A 25 5.50 -7.90 4.23
N LEU A 26 4.94 -6.76 3.80
CA LEU A 26 5.21 -6.16 2.50
C LEU A 26 6.70 -5.81 2.28
N MET A 27 7.39 -5.40 3.34
CA MET A 27 8.83 -5.14 3.29
C MET A 27 9.63 -6.44 3.18
N ASP A 28 9.25 -7.48 3.92
CA ASP A 28 9.88 -8.79 3.88
C ASP A 28 9.61 -9.52 2.53
N GLU A 29 8.46 -9.27 1.90
CA GLU A 29 8.08 -9.71 0.55
C GLU A 29 8.81 -8.92 -0.56
N GLY A 30 9.48 -7.82 -0.23
CA GLY A 30 10.16 -6.95 -1.20
C GLY A 30 9.22 -6.01 -1.97
N ALA A 31 7.93 -5.97 -1.63
CA ALA A 31 6.95 -5.04 -2.20
C ALA A 31 7.14 -3.59 -1.72
N LEU A 32 7.74 -3.41 -0.53
CA LEU A 32 8.13 -2.12 0.01
C LEU A 32 9.64 -2.09 0.27
N GLU A 33 10.33 -1.15 -0.38
CA GLU A 33 11.77 -0.96 -0.24
C GLU A 33 12.11 -0.09 0.97
N GLY A 34 13.18 -0.49 1.64
CA GLY A 34 13.66 0.20 2.83
C GLY A 34 14.93 -0.46 3.35
N HIS A 35 15.29 -0.12 4.59
CA HIS A 35 16.41 -0.71 5.28
C HIS A 35 16.15 -0.77 6.79
N THR A 36 17.01 -1.51 7.48
CA THR A 36 16.99 -1.58 8.94
C THR A 36 18.21 -0.82 9.47
N GLU A 37 17.97 0.20 10.28
CA GLU A 37 19.03 0.90 11.01
C GLU A 37 18.98 0.45 12.47
N TYR A 38 20.03 -0.25 12.91
CA TYR A 38 20.11 -0.93 14.20
C TYR A 38 18.94 -1.89 14.47
N ALA A 39 17.83 -1.38 15.01
CA ALA A 39 16.64 -2.15 15.39
C ALA A 39 15.34 -1.62 14.73
N HIS A 40 15.39 -0.50 14.02
CA HIS A 40 14.22 0.12 13.42
C HIS A 40 14.22 -0.06 11.91
N ARG A 41 13.06 -0.45 11.37
CA ARG A 41 12.82 -0.55 9.94
C ARG A 41 12.36 0.80 9.40
N HIS A 42 13.05 1.27 8.37
CA HIS A 42 12.79 2.51 7.64
C HIS A 42 12.44 2.19 6.20
N LEU A 43 11.38 2.80 5.69
CA LEU A 43 10.89 2.63 4.33
C LEU A 43 11.15 3.89 3.51
N TYR A 44 11.52 3.72 2.25
CA TYR A 44 11.64 4.85 1.35
C TYR A 44 10.26 5.40 1.02
N ALA A 45 10.06 6.71 1.20
CA ALA A 45 8.77 7.35 0.91
C ALA A 45 8.34 7.13 -0.56
N SER A 46 9.30 7.11 -1.49
CA SER A 46 9.06 6.82 -2.90
C SER A 46 8.43 5.43 -3.12
N SER A 47 8.94 4.41 -2.42
CA SER A 47 8.43 3.04 -2.51
C SER A 47 7.01 2.93 -1.96
N VAL A 48 6.76 3.50 -0.77
CA VAL A 48 5.41 3.51 -0.16
C VAL A 48 4.40 4.22 -1.07
N GLN A 49 4.77 5.36 -1.64
CA GLN A 49 3.90 6.10 -2.57
C GLN A 49 3.68 5.36 -3.89
N GLY A 50 4.70 4.65 -4.39
CA GLY A 50 4.59 3.79 -5.58
C GLY A 50 3.61 2.65 -5.36
N TYR A 51 3.78 1.92 -4.26
CA TYR A 51 2.89 0.84 -3.86
C TYR A 51 1.44 1.30 -3.71
N LYS A 52 1.22 2.44 -3.03
CA LYS A 52 -0.12 3.01 -2.86
C LYS A 52 -0.81 3.26 -4.21
N ARG A 53 -0.10 3.89 -5.15
CA ARG A 53 -0.64 4.20 -6.48
C ARG A 53 -1.02 2.95 -7.25
N GLN A 54 -0.17 1.92 -7.25
CA GLN A 54 -0.47 0.65 -7.93
C GLN A 54 -1.72 0.01 -7.34
N ARG A 55 -1.80 -0.08 -6.00
CA ARG A 55 -2.96 -0.64 -5.31
C ARG A 55 -4.25 0.14 -5.60
N ASP A 56 -4.20 1.48 -5.60
CA ASP A 56 -5.37 2.30 -5.91
C ASP A 56 -5.87 2.07 -7.35
N LEU A 57 -4.97 1.80 -8.30
CA LEU A 57 -5.34 1.47 -9.69
C LEU A 57 -5.98 0.08 -9.79
N GLU A 58 -5.41 -0.93 -9.13
CA GLU A 58 -5.98 -2.28 -9.08
C GLU A 58 -7.37 -2.30 -8.44
N GLN A 59 -7.56 -1.55 -7.35
CA GLN A 59 -8.86 -1.43 -6.68
C GLN A 59 -9.92 -0.79 -7.57
N ARG A 60 -9.55 0.20 -8.39
CA ARG A 60 -10.49 0.82 -9.34
C ARG A 60 -10.86 -0.14 -10.46
N ALA A 61 -9.87 -0.83 -11.04
CA ALA A 61 -10.13 -1.82 -12.08
C ALA A 61 -11.08 -2.94 -11.59
N ALA A 62 -10.85 -3.47 -10.40
CA ALA A 62 -11.73 -4.48 -9.80
C ALA A 62 -13.14 -3.95 -9.51
N ALA A 63 -13.26 -2.69 -9.07
CA ALA A 63 -14.56 -2.06 -8.85
C ALA A 63 -15.33 -1.84 -10.16
N ASP A 64 -14.64 -1.43 -11.22
CA ASP A 64 -15.23 -1.27 -12.55
C ASP A 64 -15.72 -2.62 -13.12
N GLU A 65 -14.94 -3.70 -12.94
CA GLU A 65 -15.36 -5.07 -13.32
C GLU A 65 -16.61 -5.52 -12.56
N LEU A 66 -16.68 -5.27 -11.25
CA LEU A 66 -17.87 -5.58 -10.44
C LEU A 66 -19.09 -4.75 -10.86
N ALA A 67 -18.90 -3.48 -11.22
CA ALA A 67 -19.98 -2.62 -11.69
C ALA A 67 -20.56 -3.12 -13.02
N VAL A 68 -19.70 -3.52 -13.96
CA VAL A 68 -20.12 -4.13 -15.24
C VAL A 68 -20.91 -5.43 -15.00
N LEU A 69 -20.41 -6.32 -14.14
CA LEU A 69 -21.11 -7.57 -13.81
C LEU A 69 -22.48 -7.30 -13.15
N SER A 70 -22.60 -6.27 -12.31
CA SER A 70 -23.86 -5.91 -11.65
C SER A 70 -24.89 -5.32 -12.63
N ASP A 71 -24.45 -4.58 -13.64
CA ASP A 71 -25.28 -4.03 -14.72
C ASP A 71 -25.78 -5.14 -15.65
N GLU A 72 -24.91 -6.09 -16.02
CA GLU A 72 -25.26 -7.27 -16.81
C GLU A 72 -26.25 -8.20 -16.09
N MET A 73 -26.25 -8.22 -14.75
CA MET A 73 -27.17 -9.00 -13.93
C MET A 73 -28.50 -8.28 -13.61
N GLY A 74 -28.70 -7.04 -14.06
CA GLY A 74 -29.97 -6.32 -13.93
C GLY A 74 -30.42 -6.06 -12.47
N LEU A 75 -29.47 -5.89 -11.55
CA LEU A 75 -29.76 -5.74 -10.11
C LEU A 75 -30.17 -4.32 -9.67
N TYR A 76 -30.60 -3.48 -10.60
CA TYR A 76 -31.18 -2.17 -10.31
C TYR A 76 -32.45 -1.94 -11.13
N GLU A 77 -33.60 -2.31 -10.55
CA GLU A 77 -34.92 -1.71 -10.79
C GLU A 77 -35.42 -1.12 -9.46
#